data_AF-A0A1B0EZX9-F1
#
_entry.id   AF-A0A1B0EZX9-F1
#
_cell.length_a   1.000
_cell.length_b   1.000
_cell.length_c   1.000
_cell.angle_alpha   90.00
_cell.angle_beta   90.00
_cell.angle_gamma   90.00
#
_symmetry.space_group_name_H-M   'P 1'
#
loop_
_entity.id
_entity.type
_entity.pdbx_description
1 polymer ?
#
loop_
_entity_poly.entity_id
_entity_poly.type
_entity_poly.pdbx_seq_one_letter_code
_entity_poly.pdbx_strand_id
1 'polypeptide(L)'
;MSCLWWSFGIMSSATTIGFLVLYLVAFTTSSQIVLNSGWSLSNANATIGLTELSLPSGVYTALQNAGLTGSVLHSYNDVNLRWIALDNWTYFLNFSG
;
A
#
# COMPACT_ATOMS: atom_id res chain seq x y z
N MET A 1 24.72 54.91 -5.29
CA MET A 1 23.89 53.72 -5.02
C MET A 1 24.82 52.52 -4.93
N SER A 2 25.36 52.25 -3.75
CA SER A 2 26.41 51.23 -3.59
C SER A 2 26.52 50.80 -2.12
N CYS A 3 25.47 50.18 -1.59
CA CYS A 3 25.48 49.61 -0.25
C CYS A 3 24.73 48.26 -0.23
N LEU A 4 25.05 47.35 -1.15
CA LEU A 4 24.40 46.02 -1.21
C LEU A 4 25.38 44.85 -1.41
N TRP A 5 26.68 45.05 -1.17
CA TRP A 5 27.71 44.01 -1.41
C TRP A 5 28.50 43.55 -0.17
N TRP A 6 28.09 43.91 1.07
CA TRP A 6 28.88 43.60 2.29
C TRP A 6 28.21 42.66 3.31
N SER A 7 27.03 42.11 3.05
CA SER A 7 26.29 41.36 4.08
C SER A 7 26.61 39.86 4.16
N PHE A 8 27.37 39.29 3.23
CA PHE A 8 27.63 37.84 3.19
C PHE A 8 28.82 37.37 4.05
N GLY A 9 29.49 38.28 4.77
CA GLY A 9 30.83 38.03 5.29
C GLY A 9 30.97 37.53 6.73
N ILE A 10 29.93 37.44 7.56
CA ILE A 10 30.07 36.98 8.97
C ILE A 10 28.79 36.27 9.43
N MET A 11 28.65 34.99 9.12
CA MET A 11 27.62 34.12 9.72
C MET A 11 28.32 33.15 10.67
N SER A 12 27.97 33.20 11.96
CA SER A 12 28.55 32.31 12.98
C SER A 12 28.34 30.84 12.62
N SER A 13 29.22 29.94 13.06
CA SER A 13 29.13 28.49 12.83
C SER A 13 27.77 27.90 13.24
N ALA A 14 27.14 28.46 14.27
CA ALA A 14 25.81 28.05 14.71
C ALA A 14 24.71 28.43 13.71
N THR A 15 24.80 29.60 13.07
CA THR A 15 23.81 30.01 12.04
C THR A 15 23.93 29.17 10.78
N THR A 16 25.15 28.84 10.35
CA THR A 16 25.38 27.98 9.18
C THR A 16 24.88 26.54 9.41
N ILE A 17 25.06 25.98 10.61
CA ILE A 17 24.47 24.69 10.98
C ILE A 17 22.93 24.77 10.96
N GLY A 18 22.35 25.85 11.49
CA GLY A 18 20.91 26.10 11.44
C GLY A 18 20.35 26.16 10.01
N PHE A 19 21.03 26.88 9.11
CA PHE A 19 20.66 26.93 7.69
C PHE A 19 20.82 25.58 6.98
N LEU A 20 21.87 24.82 7.30
CA LEU A 20 22.08 23.48 6.75
C LEU A 20 20.97 22.50 7.20
N VAL A 21 20.60 22.52 8.47
CA VAL A 21 19.50 21.68 9.00
C VAL A 21 18.18 22.09 8.37
N LEU A 22 17.90 23.39 8.23
CA LEU A 22 16.69 23.90 7.60
C LEU A 22 16.63 23.52 6.11
N TYR A 23 17.75 23.59 5.40
CA TYR A 23 17.88 23.12 4.02
C TYR A 23 17.66 21.61 3.93
N LEU A 24 18.25 20.79 4.81
CA LEU A 24 18.04 19.34 4.76
C LEU A 24 16.59 18.92 5.04
N VAL A 25 15.89 19.60 5.96
CA VAL A 25 14.47 19.33 6.26
C VAL A 25 13.55 19.80 5.14
N ALA A 26 13.85 20.92 4.48
CA ALA A 26 13.01 21.47 3.42
C ALA A 26 13.02 20.65 2.12
N PHE A 27 14.00 19.76 1.92
CA PHE A 27 14.20 19.01 0.67
C PHE A 27 13.80 17.53 0.75
N THR A 28 13.17 17.07 1.83
CA THR A 28 12.68 15.69 1.90
C THR A 28 11.35 15.56 1.15
N THR A 29 11.36 14.93 -0.01
CA THR A 29 10.14 14.48 -0.71
C THR A 29 9.82 13.05 -0.31
N SER A 30 8.59 12.79 0.15
CA SER A 30 8.08 11.45 0.41
C SER A 30 7.00 11.11 -0.60
N SER A 31 7.14 9.99 -1.30
CA SER A 31 6.12 9.44 -2.19
C SER A 31 5.43 8.26 -1.52
N GLN A 32 4.10 8.26 -1.52
CA GLN A 32 3.29 7.16 -1.01
C GLN A 32 2.46 6.57 -2.15
N ILE A 33 2.46 5.23 -2.26
CA ILE A 33 1.65 4.49 -3.22
C ILE A 33 0.61 3.72 -2.44
N VAL A 34 -0.65 3.94 -2.78
CA VAL A 34 -1.78 3.26 -2.13
C VAL A 34 -2.09 1.99 -2.92
N LEU A 35 -1.92 0.84 -2.29
CA LEU A 35 -2.13 -0.49 -2.90
C LEU A 35 -3.50 -1.07 -2.52
N ASN A 36 -4.57 -0.26 -2.57
CA ASN A 36 -5.89 -0.68 -2.11
C ASN A 36 -6.73 -1.42 -3.18
N SER A 37 -6.35 -1.37 -4.45
CA SER A 37 -7.16 -1.83 -5.58
C SER A 37 -6.32 -2.50 -6.66
N GLY A 38 -6.98 -3.18 -7.59
CA GLY A 38 -6.32 -3.88 -8.71
C GLY A 38 -5.71 -5.24 -8.34
N TRP A 39 -6.07 -5.79 -7.18
CA TRP A 39 -5.54 -7.09 -6.75
C TRP A 39 -6.20 -8.23 -7.52
N SER A 40 -5.41 -9.26 -7.80
CA SER A 40 -5.89 -10.53 -8.30
C SER A 40 -5.72 -11.60 -7.22
N LEU A 41 -6.63 -12.56 -7.17
CA LEU A 41 -6.62 -13.70 -6.26
C LEU A 41 -6.71 -14.97 -7.08
N SER A 42 -5.81 -15.92 -6.83
CA SER A 42 -5.88 -17.24 -7.45
C SER A 42 -5.59 -18.35 -6.46
N ASN A 43 -6.21 -19.51 -6.67
CA ASN A 43 -5.95 -20.70 -5.89
C ASN A 43 -4.78 -21.51 -6.46
N ALA A 44 -4.31 -22.53 -5.73
CA ALA A 44 -3.06 -23.22 -6.04
C ALA A 44 -3.02 -23.89 -7.42
N ASN A 45 -4.17 -24.40 -7.87
CA ASN A 45 -4.30 -25.07 -9.17
C ASN A 45 -4.78 -24.12 -10.29
N ALA A 46 -4.91 -22.83 -10.00
CA ALA A 46 -5.36 -21.78 -10.91
C ALA A 46 -6.75 -22.00 -11.56
N THR A 47 -7.59 -22.88 -11.00
CA THR A 47 -8.97 -23.06 -11.49
C THR A 47 -9.89 -21.92 -11.08
N ILE A 48 -9.57 -21.26 -9.96
CA ILE A 48 -10.29 -20.09 -9.46
C ILE A 48 -9.36 -18.89 -9.60
N GLY A 49 -9.82 -17.89 -10.34
CA GLY A 49 -9.13 -16.62 -10.55
C GLY A 49 -10.13 -15.46 -10.46
N LEU A 50 -9.87 -14.53 -9.55
CA LEU A 50 -10.62 -13.29 -9.38
C LEU A 50 -9.69 -12.10 -9.63
N THR A 51 -10.19 -11.08 -10.30
CA THR A 51 -9.46 -9.85 -10.63
C THR A 51 -10.16 -8.64 -10.05
N GLU A 52 -9.51 -7.46 -10.09
CA GLU A 52 -10.10 -6.19 -9.64
C GLU A 52 -10.57 -6.19 -8.17
N LEU A 53 -9.85 -6.92 -7.31
CA LEU A 53 -10.14 -6.97 -5.88
C LEU A 53 -9.61 -5.74 -5.15
N SER A 54 -10.36 -5.36 -4.11
CA SER A 54 -9.97 -4.30 -3.17
C SER A 54 -9.42 -4.92 -1.87
N LEU A 55 -8.31 -4.38 -1.37
CA LEU A 55 -7.72 -4.74 -0.08
C LEU A 55 -7.84 -3.58 0.93
N PRO A 56 -7.99 -3.87 2.23
CA PRO A 56 -7.92 -5.19 2.86
C PRO A 56 -9.18 -6.05 2.63
N SER A 57 -8.98 -7.31 2.27
CA SER A 57 -10.02 -8.32 2.08
C SER A 57 -9.46 -9.72 2.39
N GLY A 58 -10.35 -10.62 2.81
CA GLY A 58 -10.03 -12.04 3.01
C GLY A 58 -10.57 -12.91 1.87
N VAL A 59 -10.01 -14.11 1.72
CA VAL A 59 -10.38 -15.06 0.66
C VAL A 59 -11.88 -15.37 0.66
N TYR A 60 -12.47 -15.66 1.83
CA TYR A 60 -13.90 -15.95 1.96
C TYR A 60 -14.77 -14.78 1.47
N THR A 61 -14.41 -13.55 1.86
CA THR A 61 -15.13 -12.34 1.44
C THR A 61 -14.97 -12.08 -0.05
N ALA A 62 -13.77 -12.30 -0.61
CA ALA A 62 -13.53 -12.15 -2.05
C ALA A 62 -14.38 -13.14 -2.87
N LEU A 63 -14.43 -14.41 -2.47
CA LEU A 63 -15.24 -15.44 -3.12
C LEU A 63 -16.74 -15.18 -2.97
N GLN A 64 -17.18 -14.70 -1.80
CA GLN A 64 -18.56 -14.33 -1.56
C GLN A 64 -18.98 -13.12 -2.43
N ASN A 65 -18.15 -12.08 -2.49
CA ASN A 65 -18.43 -10.89 -3.32
C ASN A 65 -18.43 -11.23 -4.81
N ALA A 66 -17.64 -12.21 -5.24
CA ALA A 66 -17.66 -12.75 -6.60
C ALA A 66 -18.85 -13.69 -6.88
N GLY A 67 -19.70 -13.98 -5.88
CA GLY A 67 -20.85 -14.86 -6.02
C GLY A 67 -20.52 -16.36 -6.15
N LEU A 68 -19.26 -16.75 -5.92
CA LEU A 68 -18.82 -18.15 -5.98
C LEU A 68 -19.24 -18.93 -4.74
N THR A 69 -19.42 -18.25 -3.61
CA THR A 69 -19.81 -18.86 -2.34
C THR A 69 -20.87 -18.02 -1.63
N GLY A 70 -21.64 -18.65 -0.74
CA GLY A 70 -22.48 -17.93 0.21
C GLY A 70 -21.69 -17.30 1.36
N SER A 71 -22.39 -16.69 2.30
CA SER A 71 -21.79 -16.21 3.55
C SER A 71 -21.20 -17.37 4.35
N VAL A 72 -19.96 -17.23 4.81
CA VAL A 72 -19.29 -18.23 5.67
C VAL A 72 -20.02 -18.43 7.00
N LEU A 73 -20.72 -17.40 7.48
CA LEU A 73 -21.45 -17.43 8.75
C LEU A 73 -22.86 -18.05 8.64
N HIS A 74 -23.25 -18.50 7.46
CA HIS A 74 -24.59 -19.04 7.24
C HIS A 74 -24.63 -20.55 7.42
N SER A 75 -25.45 -21.03 8.37
CA SER A 75 -25.75 -22.45 8.56
C SER A 75 -24.47 -23.31 8.69
N TYR A 76 -24.37 -24.42 7.97
CA TYR A 76 -23.23 -25.37 7.98
C TYR A 76 -22.06 -24.95 7.06
N ASN A 77 -21.96 -23.67 6.70
CA ASN A 77 -20.90 -23.21 5.79
C ASN A 77 -19.50 -23.20 6.40
N ASP A 78 -19.39 -23.30 7.72
CA ASP A 78 -18.12 -23.59 8.41
C ASP A 78 -17.54 -24.95 7.97
N VAL A 79 -18.40 -25.94 7.72
CA VAL A 79 -18.02 -27.27 7.18
C VAL A 79 -18.03 -27.28 5.66
N ASN A 80 -19.10 -26.77 5.03
CA ASN A 80 -19.27 -26.84 3.57
C ASN A 80 -18.22 -26.03 2.80
N LEU A 81 -17.75 -24.90 3.36
CA LEU A 81 -16.73 -24.06 2.75
C LEU A 81 -15.32 -24.37 3.24
N ARG A 82 -15.13 -25.47 3.99
CA ARG A 82 -13.81 -25.83 4.54
C ARG A 82 -12.75 -26.08 3.48
N TRP A 83 -13.17 -26.43 2.26
CA TRP A 83 -12.27 -26.57 1.11
C TRP A 83 -11.48 -25.28 0.83
N ILE A 84 -12.04 -24.11 1.14
CA ILE A 84 -11.36 -22.81 0.97
C ILE A 84 -10.14 -22.72 1.90
N ALA A 85 -10.26 -23.15 3.16
CA ALA A 85 -9.14 -23.18 4.10
C ALA A 85 -8.10 -24.28 3.82
N LEU A 86 -8.48 -25.31 3.06
CA LEU A 86 -7.59 -26.42 2.71
C LEU A 86 -6.76 -26.14 1.45
N ASP A 87 -7.13 -25.13 0.66
CA ASP A 87 -6.41 -24.71 -0.53
C ASP A 87 -5.47 -23.53 -0.24
N ASN A 88 -4.42 -23.38 -1.05
CA ASN A 88 -3.52 -22.24 -0.97
C ASN A 88 -4.04 -21.12 -1.88
N TRP A 89 -4.04 -19.90 -1.35
CA TRP A 89 -4.54 -18.72 -2.05
C TRP A 89 -3.44 -17.67 -2.15
N THR A 90 -3.28 -17.12 -3.34
CA THR A 90 -2.27 -16.10 -3.62
C THR A 90 -2.95 -14.82 -4.07
N TYR A 91 -2.73 -13.73 -3.32
CA TYR A 91 -3.02 -12.38 -3.76
C TYR A 91 -1.83 -11.83 -4.53
N PHE A 92 -2.08 -11.25 -5.70
CA PHE A 92 -1.07 -10.71 -6.59
C PHE A 92 -1.48 -9.32 -7.09
N LEU A 93 -0.52 -8.40 -7.10
CA LEU A 93 -0.68 -7.05 -7.63
C LEU A 93 0.60 -6.63 -8.33
N ASN A 94 0.47 -6.14 -9.56
CA ASN A 94 1.53 -5.40 -10.22
C ASN A 94 1.30 -3.90 -9.98
N PHE A 95 2.26 -3.23 -9.36
CA PHE A 95 2.21 -1.78 -9.12
C PHE A 95 3.49 -1.11 -9.62
N SER A 96 3.37 0.15 -10.04
CA SER A 96 4.48 1.01 -10.46
C SER A 96 4.49 2.25 -9.56
N GLY A 97 5.69 2.67 -9.14
CA GLY A 97 5.91 3.79 -8.23
C GLY A 97 6.64 4.96 -8.83
#